data_AF-A0A7K3G3R9-F1
#
_entry.id   AF-A0A7K3G3R9-F1
#
_cell.length_a   1.000
_cell.length_b   1.000
_cell.length_c   1.000
_cell.angle_alpha   90.00
_cell.angle_beta   90.00
_cell.angle_gamma   90.00
#
_symmetry.space_group_name_H-M   'P 1'
#
loop_
_entity.id
_entity.type
_entity.pdbx_description
1 polymer ?
#
loop_
_entity_poly.entity_id
_entity_poly.type
_entity_poly.pdbx_seq_one_letter_code
_entity_poly.pdbx_strand_id
1 'polypeptide(L)'
;MDESVSIFRMPVSHVFLVPRGTVLLGTVETGVVHVGDIMEIIEVEGGERWACYVRGIEVYRKDVAEGKAGEQVGVFVDGVDYRQIPRACIL
;
A
#
# COMPACT_ATOMS: atom_id res chain seq x y z
N MET A 1 25.84 8.65 -9.66
CA MET A 1 25.28 7.89 -8.53
C MET A 1 23.88 7.55 -8.98
N ASP A 2 23.75 6.43 -9.68
CA ASP A 2 22.47 5.99 -10.22
C ASP A 2 21.72 5.38 -9.05
N GLU A 3 20.94 6.20 -8.34
CA GLU A 3 19.93 5.70 -7.40
C GLU A 3 18.86 5.05 -8.27
N SER A 4 19.05 3.77 -8.59
CA SER A 4 18.05 2.97 -9.26
C SER A 4 16.77 3.01 -8.42
N VAL A 5 15.82 3.84 -8.87
CA VAL A 5 14.50 3.98 -8.26
C VAL A 5 13.89 2.59 -8.20
N SER A 6 13.84 2.04 -7.00
CA SER A 6 13.33 0.69 -6.77
C SER A 6 11.82 0.76 -6.77
N ILE A 7 11.19 -0.11 -7.55
CA ILE A 7 9.73 -0.21 -7.63
C ILE A 7 9.17 -0.48 -6.22
N PHE A 8 8.17 0.29 -5.82
CA PHE A 8 7.51 0.06 -4.53
C PHE A 8 6.86 -1.32 -4.53
N ARG A 9 7.11 -2.09 -3.46
CA ARG A 9 6.44 -3.37 -3.22
C ARG A 9 6.17 -3.52 -1.74
N MET A 10 4.93 -3.78 -1.40
CA MET A 10 4.49 -4.06 -0.03
C MET A 10 3.51 -5.23 -0.04
N PRO A 11 3.95 -6.43 0.35
CA PRO A 11 3.04 -7.52 0.66
C PRO A 11 2.03 -7.09 1.71
N VAL A 12 0.76 -7.23 1.38
CA VAL A 12 -0.34 -6.84 2.27
C VAL A 12 -0.59 -7.97 3.25
N SER A 13 -0.41 -7.69 4.54
CA SER A 13 -0.66 -8.64 5.62
C SER A 13 -2.12 -8.64 6.06
N HIS A 14 -2.75 -7.45 6.09
CA HIS A 14 -4.13 -7.26 6.52
C HIS A 14 -4.77 -6.14 5.72
N VAL A 15 -6.06 -6.31 5.45
CA VAL A 15 -6.95 -5.30 4.86
C VAL A 15 -8.06 -5.05 5.84
N PHE A 16 -8.33 -3.78 6.15
CA PHE A 16 -9.43 -3.41 7.03
C PHE A 16 -10.10 -2.11 6.57
N LEU A 17 -11.38 -1.99 6.89
CA LEU A 17 -12.16 -0.78 6.62
C LEU A 17 -12.22 0.06 7.90
N VAL A 18 -11.94 1.36 7.77
CA VAL A 18 -12.13 2.36 8.82
C VAL A 18 -13.04 3.49 8.30
N PRO A 19 -13.58 4.39 9.15
CA PRO A 19 -14.45 5.47 8.69
C PRO A 19 -13.85 6.36 7.59
N ARG A 20 -12.51 6.40 7.52
CA ARG A 20 -11.79 7.16 6.52
C ARG A 20 -11.63 6.42 5.20
N GLY A 21 -11.75 5.09 5.10
CA GLY A 21 -11.56 4.31 3.86
C GLY A 21 -10.94 2.92 4.10
N THR A 22 -10.47 2.29 3.02
CA THR A 22 -9.73 1.02 3.08
C THR A 22 -8.30 1.26 3.53
N VAL A 23 -7.79 0.40 4.42
CA VAL A 23 -6.39 0.44 4.88
C VAL A 23 -5.71 -0.88 4.58
N LEU A 24 -4.56 -0.79 3.94
CA LEU A 24 -3.66 -1.91 3.69
C LEU A 24 -2.50 -1.84 4.69
N LEU A 25 -2.28 -2.90 5.46
CA LEU A 25 -1.17 -2.99 6.41
C LEU A 25 -0.14 -3.99 5.88
N GLY A 26 1.11 -3.56 5.81
CA GLY A 26 2.22 -4.41 5.37
C GLY A 26 3.58 -3.89 5.79
N THR A 27 4.61 -4.64 5.44
CA THR A 27 6.00 -4.18 5.53
C THR A 27 6.48 -3.89 4.12
N VAL A 28 7.04 -2.71 3.91
CA VAL A 28 7.58 -2.34 2.59
C VAL A 28 8.82 -3.17 2.31
N GLU A 29 8.83 -3.95 1.24
CA GLU A 29 9.99 -4.74 0.80
C GLU A 29 10.98 -3.86 0.03
N THR A 30 10.48 -3.05 -0.90
CA THR A 30 11.29 -2.21 -1.79
C THR A 30 10.60 -0.88 -2.07
N GLY A 31 11.39 0.14 -2.44
CA GLY A 31 10.90 1.44 -2.89
C GLY A 31 10.35 2.33 -1.77
N VAL A 32 9.63 3.36 -2.19
CA VAL A 32 8.98 4.37 -1.34
C VAL A 32 7.59 4.67 -1.91
N VAL A 33 6.58 4.76 -1.04
CA VAL A 33 5.23 5.23 -1.38
C VAL A 33 5.00 6.59 -0.74
N HIS A 34 4.31 7.49 -1.45
CA HIS A 34 3.97 8.82 -0.99
C HIS A 34 2.46 9.02 -0.93
N VAL A 35 2.04 9.92 -0.05
CA VAL A 35 0.67 10.44 -0.10
C VAL A 35 0.45 11.15 -1.43
N GLY A 36 -0.62 10.76 -2.13
CA GLY A 36 -0.96 11.26 -3.45
C GLY A 36 -0.59 10.32 -4.60
N ASP A 37 0.13 9.23 -4.33
CA ASP A 37 0.47 8.25 -5.36
C ASP A 37 -0.78 7.51 -5.86
N ILE A 38 -0.79 7.20 -7.17
CA ILE A 38 -1.73 6.25 -7.76
C ILE A 38 -0.99 4.92 -7.88
N MET A 39 -1.53 3.89 -7.24
CA MET A 39 -0.89 2.58 -7.09
C MET A 39 -1.81 1.46 -7.60
N GLU A 40 -1.24 0.28 -7.81
CA GLU A 40 -2.01 -0.93 -8.13
C GLU A 40 -1.93 -1.92 -6.96
N ILE A 41 -3.07 -2.46 -6.57
CA ILE A 41 -3.14 -3.65 -5.72
C ILE A 41 -3.20 -4.85 -6.66
N ILE A 42 -2.26 -5.78 -6.50
CA ILE A 42 -2.09 -6.93 -7.38
C ILE A 42 -2.28 -8.21 -6.57
N GLU A 43 -3.25 -9.05 -6.96
CA GLU A 43 -3.39 -10.39 -6.39
C GLU A 43 -2.18 -11.27 -6.76
N VAL A 44 -1.70 -12.04 -5.79
CA VAL A 44 -0.60 -12.99 -6.00
C VAL A 44 -1.06 -14.11 -6.97
N GLU A 45 -0.15 -14.65 -7.77
CA GLU A 45 -0.43 -15.68 -8.82
C GLU A 45 -1.07 -15.15 -10.11
N GLY A 46 -0.99 -13.84 -10.37
CA GLY A 46 -1.39 -13.25 -11.66
C GLY A 46 -2.89 -13.00 -11.79
N GLY A 47 -3.55 -12.83 -10.65
CA GLY A 47 -4.98 -12.53 -10.55
C GLY A 47 -5.32 -11.07 -10.88
N GLU A 48 -6.39 -10.60 -10.26
CA GLU A 48 -6.95 -9.27 -10.54
C GLU A 48 -6.03 -8.13 -10.08
N ARG A 49 -6.21 -6.96 -10.71
CA ARG A 49 -5.52 -5.71 -10.37
C ARG A 49 -6.53 -4.61 -10.15
N TRP A 50 -6.29 -3.79 -9.13
CA TRP A 50 -7.12 -2.64 -8.81
C TRP A 50 -6.27 -1.40 -8.66
N ALA A 51 -6.59 -0.36 -9.44
CA ALA A 51 -5.99 0.95 -9.24
C ALA A 51 -6.55 1.58 -7.96
N CYS A 52 -5.69 2.25 -7.19
CA CYS A 52 -6.08 2.93 -5.97
C CYS A 52 -5.29 4.23 -5.79
N TYR A 53 -5.85 5.15 -5.03
CA TYR A 53 -5.22 6.43 -4.71
C TYR A 53 -4.80 6.45 -3.24
N VAL A 54 -3.52 6.73 -2.97
CA VAL A 54 -2.96 6.80 -1.61
C VAL A 54 -3.33 8.13 -0.98
N ARG A 55 -4.22 8.11 0.02
CA ARG A 55 -4.66 9.32 0.73
C ARG A 55 -3.88 9.62 1.99
N GLY A 56 -3.24 8.61 2.56
CA GLY A 56 -2.55 8.74 3.84
C GLY A 56 -1.65 7.55 4.09
N ILE A 57 -0.58 7.79 4.84
CA ILE A 57 0.37 6.78 5.25
C ILE A 57 0.58 6.95 6.75
N GLU A 58 0.52 5.85 7.50
CA GLU A 58 0.76 5.82 8.93
C GLU A 58 1.90 4.85 9.26
N VAL A 59 2.87 5.32 10.07
CA VAL A 59 3.99 4.52 10.59
C VAL A 59 4.05 4.69 12.11
N TYR A 60 4.01 3.58 12.86
CA TYR A 60 3.98 3.60 14.33
C TYR A 60 2.94 4.57 14.94
N ARG A 61 1.71 4.61 14.39
CA ARG A 61 0.63 5.52 14.82
C ARG A 61 0.88 7.01 14.59
N LYS A 62 1.75 7.34 13.63
CA LYS A 62 2.02 8.71 13.19
C LYS A 62 1.71 8.84 11.72
N ASP A 63 0.96 9.88 11.36
CA ASP A 63 0.78 10.27 9.97
C ASP A 63 2.11 10.77 9.41
N VAL A 64 2.49 10.25 8.25
CA VAL A 64 3.74 10.58 7.54
C VAL A 64 3.45 10.87 6.07
N ALA A 65 4.34 11.60 5.41
CA ALA A 65 4.21 11.91 3.99
C ALA A 65 4.62 10.74 3.07
N GLU A 66 5.49 9.86 3.57
CA GLU A 66 6.06 8.73 2.83
C GLU A 66 6.27 7.52 3.74
N GLY A 67 6.28 6.32 3.15
CA GLY A 67 6.70 5.07 3.78
C GLY A 67 7.70 4.33 2.90
N LYS A 68 8.75 3.76 3.51
CA LYS A 68 9.90 3.22 2.76
C LYS A 68 10.26 1.79 3.16
N ALA A 69 11.06 1.15 2.33
CA ALA A 69 11.58 -0.20 2.55
C ALA A 69 12.07 -0.44 3.99
N GLY A 70 11.61 -1.53 4.59
CA GLY A 70 11.90 -1.93 5.97
C GLY A 70 10.89 -1.44 7.01
N GLU A 71 9.97 -0.54 6.66
CA GLU A 71 8.97 -0.01 7.60
C GLU A 71 7.67 -0.81 7.55
N GLN A 72 7.04 -0.99 8.72
CA GLN A 72 5.66 -1.42 8.81
C GLN A 72 4.76 -0.20 8.64
N VAL A 73 3.96 -0.19 7.56
CA VAL A 73 3.15 0.96 7.15
C VAL A 73 1.67 0.56 7.04
N GLY A 74 0.79 1.47 7.46
CA GLY A 74 -0.63 1.45 7.09
C GLY A 74 -0.87 2.43 5.95
N VAL A 75 -1.37 1.96 4.82
CA VAL A 75 -1.65 2.78 3.64
C VAL A 75 -3.16 2.94 3.48
N PHE A 76 -3.64 4.17 3.56
CA PHE A 76 -5.05 4.52 3.40
C PHE A 76 -5.32 4.76 1.91
N VAL A 77 -6.24 3.98 1.33
CA VAL A 77 -6.50 4.01 -0.11
C VAL A 77 -7.97 4.27 -0.43
N ASP A 78 -8.19 4.92 -1.58
CA ASP A 78 -9.50 5.04 -2.25
C ASP A 78 -9.49 4.34 -3.61
N GLY A 79 -10.69 4.10 -4.16
CA GLY A 79 -10.87 3.55 -5.51
C GLY A 79 -11.09 2.04 -5.56
N VAL A 80 -10.98 1.35 -4.43
CA VAL A 80 -11.16 -0.11 -4.32
C VAL A 80 -12.02 -0.47 -3.11
N ASP A 81 -13.00 -1.36 -3.30
CA ASP A 81 -13.77 -1.92 -2.19
C ASP A 81 -12.93 -3.00 -1.48
N TYR A 82 -12.74 -2.85 -0.17
CA TYR A 82 -11.97 -3.78 0.65
C TYR A 82 -12.40 -5.25 0.50
N ARG A 83 -13.67 -5.51 0.15
CA ARG A 83 -14.22 -6.85 -0.06
C ARG A 83 -13.71 -7.52 -1.32
N GLN A 84 -13.21 -6.74 -2.28
CA GLN A 84 -12.62 -7.24 -3.51
C GLN A 84 -11.17 -7.67 -3.31
N ILE A 85 -10.51 -7.19 -2.24
CA ILE A 85 -9.08 -7.38 -2.05
C ILE A 85 -8.83 -8.71 -1.33
N PRO A 86 -8.16 -9.68 -1.99
CA PRO A 86 -7.80 -10.94 -1.36
C PRO A 86 -6.71 -10.72 -0.32
N ARG A 87 -6.57 -11.66 0.63
CA ARG A 87 -5.52 -11.59 1.66
C ARG A 87 -4.11 -11.66 1.08
N ALA A 88 -3.93 -12.34 -0.05
CA ALA A 88 -2.64 -12.47 -0.72
C ALA A 88 -2.56 -11.47 -1.87
N CYS A 89 -2.16 -10.24 -1.56
CA CYS A 89 -1.90 -9.20 -2.55
C CYS A 89 -0.65 -8.39 -2.22
N ILE A 90 -0.18 -7.65 -3.22
CA ILE A 90 0.97 -6.75 -3.14
C ILE A 90 0.48 -5.37 -3.59
N LEU A 91 0.77 -4.35 -2.79
CA LEU A 91 0.69 -2.94 -3.20
C LEU A 91 2.03 -2.49 -3.80
#